data_AF-A0A7X3P442-F1
#
_entry.id   AF-A0A7X3P442-F1
#
_cell.length_a   1.000
_cell.length_b   1.000
_cell.length_c   1.000
_cell.angle_alpha   90.00
_cell.angle_beta   90.00
_cell.angle_gamma   90.00
#
_symmetry.space_group_name_H-M   'P 1'
#
loop_
_entity.id
_entity.type
_entity.pdbx_description
1 polymer ?
#
loop_
_entity_poly.entity_id
_entity_poly.type
_entity_poly.pdbx_seq_one_letter_code
_entity_poly.pdbx_strand_id
1 'polypeptide(L)'
;MTSSPPASRSQDQPPAKASPPPAAAPTAGRTWWRRWWEPVVVATVIVALIASLVMAAATGLESVKGDVRDGEARVHEEVRTTEARLVERIHANETSIQASEAKLREEIRASEARVNKRIDGVKEEIKAVNKRLDAMNDRLDAMNDKMDRLLETLLASGK
;
A
#
# COMPACT_ATOMS: atom_id res chain seq x y z
N MET A 1 99.16 -51.02 20.06
CA MET A 1 100.05 -50.52 19.00
C MET A 1 99.38 -50.74 17.67
N THR A 2 99.35 -49.70 16.84
CA THR A 2 98.68 -49.64 15.54
C THR A 2 99.37 -50.57 14.53
N SER A 3 98.62 -51.16 13.59
CA SER A 3 98.75 -50.78 12.17
C SER A 3 97.84 -51.59 11.24
N SER A 4 97.21 -50.79 10.38
CA SER A 4 96.31 -51.04 9.26
C SER A 4 97.00 -51.62 8.00
N PRO A 5 96.23 -51.95 6.92
CA PRO A 5 96.45 -53.04 5.93
C PRO A 5 96.79 -52.40 4.53
N PRO A 6 96.26 -52.75 3.31
CA PRO A 6 95.38 -53.85 2.81
C PRO A 6 95.55 -54.34 1.33
N ALA A 7 94.64 -55.26 0.95
CA ALA A 7 93.85 -55.36 -0.33
C ALA A 7 94.56 -55.77 -1.65
N SER A 8 94.01 -56.56 -2.59
CA SER A 8 92.64 -57.03 -2.91
C SER A 8 92.73 -58.38 -3.64
N ARG A 9 91.71 -59.24 -3.52
CA ARG A 9 91.56 -60.45 -4.36
C ARG A 9 90.11 -60.58 -4.84
N SER A 10 89.89 -60.25 -6.12
CA SER A 10 88.73 -60.68 -6.91
C SER A 10 88.87 -62.17 -7.22
N GLN A 11 87.77 -62.92 -7.15
CA GLN A 11 87.77 -64.37 -7.40
C GLN A 11 86.68 -64.74 -8.39
N ASP A 12 87.13 -65.36 -9.48
CA ASP A 12 86.41 -65.89 -10.63
C ASP A 12 85.55 -67.15 -10.29
N GLN A 13 84.50 -67.35 -11.10
CA GLN A 13 83.49 -68.44 -11.21
C GLN A 13 84.08 -69.77 -11.79
N PRO A 14 83.39 -70.94 -12.04
CA PRO A 14 81.95 -71.38 -12.07
C PRO A 14 81.73 -72.87 -11.57
N PRO A 15 80.77 -73.77 -12.00
CA PRO A 15 79.59 -73.68 -12.91
C PRO A 15 78.28 -74.46 -12.50
N ALA A 16 77.15 -74.15 -13.17
CA ALA A 16 76.06 -75.11 -13.43
C ALA A 16 75.27 -74.77 -14.72
N LYS A 17 74.77 -75.80 -15.41
CA LYS A 17 74.38 -75.90 -16.83
C LYS A 17 72.93 -75.43 -17.19
N ALA A 18 72.76 -74.92 -18.43
CA ALA A 18 71.59 -74.97 -19.39
C ALA A 18 70.18 -74.48 -18.92
N SER A 19 69.31 -73.71 -19.59
CA SER A 19 69.05 -73.23 -20.99
C SER A 19 68.00 -72.04 -20.97
N PRO A 20 67.66 -71.36 -22.11
CA PRO A 20 67.00 -70.01 -22.20
C PRO A 20 65.52 -70.00 -22.74
N PRO A 21 64.91 -68.89 -23.27
CA PRO A 21 64.35 -67.61 -22.72
C PRO A 21 62.79 -67.48 -23.05
N PRO A 22 62.04 -66.34 -23.08
CA PRO A 22 62.30 -64.92 -22.76
C PRO A 22 61.32 -64.28 -21.73
N ALA A 23 61.80 -63.28 -20.99
CA ALA A 23 60.95 -62.45 -20.15
C ALA A 23 60.10 -61.50 -21.01
N ALA A 24 58.78 -61.59 -20.86
CA ALA A 24 57.80 -60.72 -21.48
C ALA A 24 57.89 -59.28 -20.92
N ALA A 25 57.81 -58.29 -21.82
CA ALA A 25 57.60 -56.90 -21.45
C ALA A 25 56.20 -56.68 -20.84
N PRO A 26 56.02 -55.83 -19.83
CA PRO A 26 54.71 -55.51 -19.29
C PRO A 26 54.01 -54.48 -20.20
N THR A 27 52.94 -54.89 -20.87
CA THR A 27 52.01 -53.97 -21.55
C THR A 27 50.58 -54.25 -21.13
N ALA A 28 50.11 -53.62 -20.05
CA ALA A 28 48.67 -53.42 -19.83
C ALA A 28 48.45 -52.43 -18.68
N GLY A 29 48.31 -51.15 -19.01
CA GLY A 29 48.01 -50.14 -17.99
C GLY A 29 47.58 -48.80 -18.55
N ARG A 30 46.77 -48.74 -19.62
CA ARG A 30 46.28 -47.46 -20.19
C ARG A 30 44.96 -47.55 -20.99
N THR A 31 43.84 -47.94 -20.40
CA THR A 31 42.55 -47.91 -21.14
C THR A 31 41.31 -47.48 -20.35
N TRP A 32 41.29 -47.54 -19.02
CA TRP A 32 40.03 -47.36 -18.28
C TRP A 32 39.42 -45.94 -18.38
N TRP A 33 40.25 -44.89 -18.35
CA TRP A 33 39.78 -43.50 -18.50
C TRP A 33 39.34 -43.13 -19.93
N ARG A 34 39.92 -43.77 -20.96
CA ARG A 34 39.55 -43.48 -22.36
C ARG A 34 38.20 -44.07 -22.76
N ARG A 35 37.76 -45.13 -22.08
CA ARG A 35 36.42 -45.70 -22.23
C ARG A 35 35.32 -44.68 -21.89
N TRP A 36 35.54 -43.83 -20.88
CA TRP A 36 34.62 -42.75 -20.49
C TRP A 36 34.57 -41.59 -21.48
N TRP A 37 35.59 -41.48 -22.34
CA TRP A 37 35.67 -40.47 -23.40
C TRP A 37 35.28 -41.01 -24.77
N GLU A 38 34.72 -42.22 -24.84
CA GLU A 38 34.08 -42.67 -26.07
C GLU A 38 32.92 -41.72 -26.40
N PRO A 39 32.87 -41.15 -27.62
CA PRO A 39 31.89 -40.11 -27.99
C PRO A 39 30.44 -40.58 -27.80
N VAL A 40 30.20 -41.89 -27.92
CA VAL A 40 28.88 -42.51 -27.69
C VAL A 40 28.44 -42.44 -26.23
N VAL A 41 29.35 -42.69 -25.28
CA VAL A 41 29.05 -42.67 -23.84
C VAL A 41 28.79 -41.24 -23.35
N VAL A 42 29.57 -40.28 -23.87
CA VAL A 42 29.36 -38.85 -23.55
C VAL A 42 28.01 -38.37 -24.08
N ALA A 43 27.65 -38.74 -25.31
CA ALA A 43 26.35 -38.38 -25.90
C ALA A 43 25.17 -38.95 -25.10
N THR A 44 25.23 -40.21 -24.65
CA THR A 44 24.14 -40.81 -23.87
C THR A 44 23.97 -40.18 -22.49
N VAL A 45 25.07 -39.84 -21.81
CA VAL A 45 25.01 -39.12 -20.53
C VAL A 45 24.43 -37.72 -20.70
N ILE A 46 24.86 -36.99 -21.74
CA ILE A 46 24.30 -35.66 -22.05
C ILE A 46 22.80 -35.75 -22.32
N VAL A 47 22.36 -36.71 -23.15
CA VAL A 47 20.93 -36.91 -23.44
C VAL A 47 20.15 -37.26 -22.17
N ALA A 48 20.69 -38.11 -21.30
CA ALA A 48 20.03 -38.45 -20.03
C ALA A 48 19.91 -37.24 -19.10
N LEU A 49 20.93 -36.37 -19.03
CA LEU A 49 20.89 -35.13 -18.25
C LEU A 49 19.91 -34.10 -18.82
N ILE A 50 19.83 -33.98 -20.14
CA ILE A 50 18.83 -33.12 -20.78
C ILE A 50 17.43 -33.66 -20.51
N ALA A 51 17.22 -34.97 -20.64
CA ALA A 51 15.93 -35.59 -20.37
C ALA A 51 15.51 -35.41 -18.90
N SER A 52 16.42 -35.60 -17.94
CA SER A 52 16.11 -35.38 -16.53
C SER A 52 15.82 -33.91 -16.21
N LEU A 53 16.56 -32.97 -16.81
CA LEU A 53 16.31 -31.53 -16.66
C LEU A 53 14.95 -31.13 -17.23
N VAL A 54 14.59 -31.63 -18.41
CA VAL A 54 13.29 -31.36 -19.05
C VAL A 54 12.14 -31.92 -18.21
N MET A 55 12.28 -33.13 -17.66
CA MET A 55 11.26 -33.70 -16.76
C MET A 55 11.12 -32.88 -15.48
N ALA A 56 12.23 -32.47 -14.85
CA ALA A 56 12.19 -31.62 -13.67
C ALA A 56 11.55 -30.24 -13.94
N ALA A 57 11.86 -29.62 -15.09
CA ALA A 57 11.26 -28.36 -15.52
C ALA A 57 9.75 -28.50 -15.79
N ALA A 58 9.31 -29.60 -16.41
CA ALA A 58 7.90 -29.89 -16.65
C ALA A 58 7.14 -30.03 -15.33
N THR A 59 7.70 -30.74 -14.34
CA THR A 59 7.08 -30.85 -13.02
C THR A 59 7.02 -29.50 -12.28
N GLY A 60 8.06 -28.68 -12.40
CA GLY A 60 8.07 -27.34 -11.80
C GLY A 60 7.04 -26.40 -12.42
N LEU A 61 6.88 -26.44 -13.74
CA LEU A 61 5.92 -25.58 -14.44
C LEU A 61 4.47 -25.94 -14.12
N GLU A 62 4.14 -27.23 -14.02
CA GLU A 62 2.79 -27.65 -13.62
C GLU A 62 2.48 -27.25 -12.16
N SER A 63 3.47 -27.33 -11.26
CA SER A 63 3.33 -26.82 -9.90
C SER A 63 3.05 -25.32 -9.88
N VAL A 64 3.85 -24.52 -10.60
CA VAL A 64 3.67 -23.07 -10.69
C VAL A 64 2.31 -22.71 -11.28
N LYS A 65 1.86 -23.43 -12.32
CA LYS A 65 0.54 -23.21 -12.91
C LYS A 65 -0.59 -23.52 -11.93
N GLY A 66 -0.41 -24.53 -11.08
CA GLY A 66 -1.31 -24.82 -9.96
C GLY A 66 -1.35 -23.67 -8.96
N ASP A 67 -0.19 -23.20 -8.50
CA ASP A 67 -0.07 -22.09 -7.55
C ASP A 67 -0.65 -20.78 -8.10
N VAL A 68 -0.47 -20.52 -9.40
CA VAL A 68 -1.05 -19.35 -10.08
C VAL A 68 -2.57 -19.44 -10.09
N ARG A 69 -3.15 -20.60 -10.42
CA ARG A 69 -4.62 -20.78 -10.41
C ARG A 69 -5.21 -20.66 -9.01
N ASP A 70 -4.54 -21.21 -8.01
CA ASP A 70 -4.95 -21.05 -6.60
C ASP A 70 -4.86 -19.59 -6.17
N GLY A 71 -3.77 -18.90 -6.54
CA GLY A 71 -3.58 -17.47 -6.31
C GLY A 71 -4.66 -16.62 -6.98
N GLU A 72 -5.01 -16.90 -8.24
CA GLU A 72 -6.10 -16.23 -8.96
C GLU A 72 -7.45 -16.44 -8.26
N ALA A 73 -7.76 -17.67 -7.85
CA ALA A 73 -8.99 -17.98 -7.12
C ALA A 73 -9.06 -17.21 -5.79
N ARG A 74 -7.94 -17.17 -5.04
CA ARG A 74 -7.86 -16.45 -3.77
C ARG A 74 -8.02 -14.94 -3.96
N VAL A 75 -7.36 -14.36 -4.95
CA VAL A 75 -7.51 -12.92 -5.26
C VAL A 75 -8.94 -12.58 -5.68
N HIS A 76 -9.59 -13.41 -6.50
CA HIS A 76 -10.98 -13.19 -6.87
C HIS A 76 -11.93 -13.20 -5.66
N GLU A 77 -11.69 -14.07 -4.69
CA GLU A 77 -12.50 -14.14 -3.48
C GLU A 77 -12.24 -12.96 -2.54
N GLU A 78 -10.97 -12.58 -2.34
CA GLU A 78 -10.60 -11.39 -1.57
C GLU A 78 -11.18 -10.12 -2.20
N VAL A 79 -11.09 -9.99 -3.53
CA VAL A 79 -11.69 -8.86 -4.27
C VAL A 79 -13.20 -8.84 -4.08
N ARG A 80 -13.93 -9.95 -4.29
CA ARG A 80 -15.38 -9.98 -4.08
C ARG A 80 -15.78 -9.65 -2.65
N THR A 81 -15.05 -10.18 -1.68
CA THR A 81 -15.33 -9.93 -0.26
C THR A 81 -15.11 -8.45 0.08
N THR A 82 -14.02 -7.86 -0.41
CA THR A 82 -13.73 -6.43 -0.20
C THR A 82 -14.70 -5.52 -0.94
N GLU A 83 -15.08 -5.87 -2.17
CA GLU A 83 -16.13 -5.17 -2.94
C GLU A 83 -17.47 -5.19 -2.21
N ALA A 84 -17.92 -6.36 -1.72
CA ALA A 84 -19.16 -6.47 -0.95
C ALA A 84 -19.13 -5.59 0.30
N ARG A 85 -18.01 -5.60 1.03
CA ARG A 85 -17.82 -4.74 2.21
C ARG A 85 -17.78 -3.25 1.85
N LEU A 86 -17.22 -2.88 0.71
CA LEU A 86 -17.24 -1.49 0.23
C LEU A 86 -18.65 -1.03 -0.13
N VAL A 87 -19.43 -1.86 -0.81
CA VAL A 87 -20.83 -1.55 -1.14
C VAL A 87 -21.66 -1.35 0.13
N GLU A 88 -21.50 -2.23 1.12
CA GLU A 88 -22.18 -2.10 2.41
C GLU A 88 -21.81 -0.79 3.11
N ARG A 89 -20.51 -0.45 3.16
CA ARG A 89 -20.03 0.81 3.74
C ARG A 89 -20.53 2.04 2.98
N ILE A 90 -20.58 1.98 1.66
CA ILE A 90 -21.14 3.07 0.83
C ILE A 90 -22.61 3.26 1.17
N HIS A 91 -23.38 2.19 1.28
CA HIS A 91 -24.81 2.27 1.59
C HIS A 91 -25.06 2.77 3.02
N ALA A 92 -24.28 2.28 3.99
CA ALA A 92 -24.32 2.78 5.37
C ALA A 92 -23.94 4.26 5.46
N ASN A 93 -22.92 4.70 4.72
CA ASN A 93 -22.56 6.11 4.66
C ASN A 93 -23.66 6.93 3.99
N GLU A 94 -24.23 6.48 2.88
CA GLU A 94 -25.32 7.17 2.17
C GLU A 94 -26.52 7.42 3.10
N THR A 95 -26.96 6.38 3.82
CA THR A 95 -28.05 6.51 4.80
C THR A 95 -27.69 7.47 5.95
N SER A 96 -26.46 7.45 6.43
CA SER A 96 -25.99 8.39 7.46
C SER A 96 -25.95 9.84 6.95
N ILE A 97 -25.55 10.05 5.70
CA ILE A 97 -25.52 11.35 5.04
C ILE A 97 -26.95 11.87 4.91
N GLN A 98 -27.88 11.08 4.38
CA GLN A 98 -29.28 11.46 4.25
C GLN A 98 -29.92 11.82 5.60
N ALA A 99 -29.62 11.05 6.67
CA ALA A 99 -30.08 11.36 8.01
C ALA A 99 -29.52 12.71 8.53
N SER A 100 -28.23 12.96 8.30
CA SER A 100 -27.59 14.22 8.69
C SER A 100 -28.13 15.42 7.88
N GLU A 101 -28.40 15.25 6.59
CA GLU A 101 -29.00 16.27 5.74
C GLU A 101 -30.43 16.60 6.17
N ALA A 102 -31.25 15.60 6.49
CA ALA A 102 -32.61 15.80 6.99
C ALA A 102 -32.60 16.62 8.29
N LYS A 103 -31.68 16.28 9.21
CA LYS A 103 -31.50 17.00 10.47
C LYS A 103 -31.07 18.45 10.25
N LEU A 104 -30.09 18.69 9.38
CA LEU A 104 -29.63 20.05 9.05
C LEU A 104 -30.74 20.89 8.42
N ARG A 105 -31.56 20.31 7.52
CA ARG A 105 -32.71 21.00 6.94
C ARG A 105 -33.74 21.41 7.99
N GLU A 106 -33.98 20.55 8.98
CA GLU A 106 -34.88 20.87 10.09
C GLU A 106 -34.32 21.99 10.98
N GLU A 107 -33.04 21.92 11.35
CA GLU A 107 -32.38 22.94 12.15
C GLU A 107 -32.38 24.31 11.44
N ILE A 108 -32.12 24.34 10.13
CA ILE A 108 -32.18 25.56 9.32
C ILE A 108 -33.61 26.12 9.33
N ARG A 109 -34.63 25.32 9.05
CA ARG A 109 -36.03 25.78 9.07
C ARG A 109 -36.44 26.30 10.44
N ALA A 110 -36.04 25.63 11.52
CA ALA A 110 -36.33 26.07 12.87
C ALA A 110 -35.61 27.40 13.20
N SER A 111 -34.37 27.56 12.74
CA SER A 111 -33.61 28.81 12.88
C SER A 111 -34.27 29.95 12.11
N GLU A 112 -34.63 29.73 10.85
CA GLU A 112 -35.34 30.69 10.00
C GLU A 112 -36.65 31.14 10.65
N ALA A 113 -37.46 30.21 11.16
CA ALA A 113 -38.70 30.52 11.84
C ALA A 113 -38.50 31.38 13.10
N ARG A 114 -37.46 31.08 13.90
CA ARG A 114 -37.08 31.88 15.07
C ARG A 114 -36.64 33.28 14.69
N VAL A 115 -35.82 33.41 13.64
CA VAL A 115 -35.36 34.69 13.12
C VAL A 115 -36.55 35.51 12.60
N ASN A 116 -37.46 34.91 11.84
CA ASN A 116 -38.63 35.61 11.33
C ASN A 116 -39.51 36.15 12.47
N LYS A 117 -39.75 35.34 13.50
CA LYS A 117 -40.51 35.78 14.69
C LYS A 117 -39.83 36.96 15.41
N ARG A 118 -38.50 36.96 15.49
CA ARG A 118 -37.74 38.09 16.07
C ARG A 118 -37.85 39.33 15.21
N ILE A 119 -37.77 39.20 13.89
CA ILE A 119 -37.94 40.30 12.94
C ILE A 119 -39.34 40.91 13.08
N ASP A 120 -40.39 40.08 13.15
CA ASP A 120 -41.76 40.53 13.34
C ASP A 120 -41.92 41.28 14.67
N GLY A 121 -41.33 40.77 15.75
CA GLY A 121 -41.31 41.45 17.05
C GLY A 121 -40.64 42.83 16.99
N VAL A 122 -39.45 42.91 16.40
CA VAL A 122 -38.73 44.18 16.21
C VAL A 122 -39.53 45.15 15.34
N LYS A 123 -40.23 44.67 14.31
CA LYS A 123 -41.07 45.50 13.46
C LYS A 123 -42.23 46.14 14.23
N GLU A 124 -42.85 45.41 15.15
CA GLU A 124 -43.89 45.95 16.01
C GLU A 124 -43.34 46.95 17.04
N GLU A 125 -42.17 46.69 17.62
CA GLU A 125 -41.49 47.64 18.50
C GLU A 125 -41.17 48.96 17.77
N ILE A 126 -40.65 48.89 16.55
CA ILE A 126 -40.37 50.08 15.72
C ILE A 126 -41.66 50.86 15.44
N LYS A 127 -42.77 50.20 15.10
CA LYS A 127 -44.06 50.88 14.92
C LYS A 127 -44.52 51.58 16.20
N ALA A 128 -44.35 50.94 17.36
CA ALA A 128 -44.71 51.53 18.65
C ALA A 128 -43.84 52.76 18.98
N VAL A 129 -42.54 52.68 18.68
CA VAL A 129 -41.61 53.81 18.83
C VAL A 129 -41.99 54.96 17.90
N ASN A 130 -42.28 54.70 16.62
CA ASN A 130 -42.71 55.74 15.69
C ASN A 130 -43.97 56.46 16.18
N LYS A 131 -44.99 55.74 16.63
CA LYS A 131 -46.21 56.36 17.21
C LYS A 131 -45.91 57.25 18.41
N ARG A 132 -44.97 56.85 19.26
CA ARG A 132 -44.54 57.67 20.41
C ARG A 132 -43.80 58.92 19.95
N LEU A 133 -42.97 58.81 18.92
CA LEU A 133 -42.26 59.94 18.33
C LEU A 133 -43.25 60.95 17.73
N ASP A 134 -44.24 60.48 16.96
CA ASP A 134 -45.29 61.33 16.39
C ASP A 134 -46.04 62.09 17.49
N ALA A 135 -46.48 61.40 18.54
CA ALA A 135 -47.16 62.02 19.68
C ALA A 135 -46.28 63.00 20.46
N MET A 136 -44.95 62.78 20.50
CA MET A 136 -44.02 63.75 21.08
C MET A 136 -43.87 64.97 20.20
N ASN A 137 -43.84 64.79 18.87
CA ASN A 137 -43.76 65.90 17.92
C ASN A 137 -45.00 66.79 18.03
N ASP A 138 -46.20 66.21 18.05
CA ASP A 138 -47.47 66.95 18.24
C ASP A 138 -47.47 67.77 19.54
N ARG A 139 -46.91 67.22 20.62
CA ARG A 139 -46.79 67.93 21.91
C ARG A 139 -45.81 69.09 21.83
N LEU A 140 -44.72 68.92 21.09
CA LEU A 140 -43.72 69.96 20.89
C LEU A 140 -44.30 71.11 20.05
N ASP A 141 -45.04 70.80 18.99
CA ASP A 141 -45.76 71.78 18.17
C ASP A 141 -46.76 72.58 19.02
N ALA A 142 -47.60 71.88 19.81
CA ALA A 142 -48.56 72.54 20.71
C ALA A 142 -47.89 73.40 21.80
N MET A 143 -46.68 73.04 22.24
CA MET A 143 -45.89 73.85 23.17
C MET A 143 -45.33 75.09 22.47
N ASN A 144 -44.87 74.95 21.23
CA ASN A 144 -44.36 76.04 20.43
C ASN A 144 -45.46 77.08 20.14
N ASP A 145 -46.65 76.63 19.74
CA ASP A 145 -47.83 77.49 19.55
C ASP A 145 -48.20 78.29 20.81
N LYS A 146 -48.08 77.67 21.99
CA LYS A 146 -48.33 78.36 23.27
C LYS A 146 -47.26 79.40 23.56
N MET A 147 -45.99 79.09 23.28
CA MET A 147 -44.89 80.02 23.43
C MET A 147 -45.09 81.24 22.54
N ASP A 148 -45.44 81.05 21.27
CA ASP A 148 -45.71 82.12 20.31
C ASP A 148 -46.83 83.05 20.80
N ARG A 149 -47.94 82.47 21.28
CA ARG A 149 -49.04 83.25 21.88
C ARG A 149 -48.60 84.04 23.12
N LEU A 150 -47.79 83.44 24.00
CA LEU A 150 -47.27 84.15 25.16
C LEU A 150 -46.39 85.33 24.73
N LEU A 151 -45.51 85.14 23.75
CA LEU A 151 -44.68 86.20 23.20
C LEU A 151 -45.52 87.34 22.59
N GLU A 152 -46.56 87.01 21.83
CA GLU A 152 -47.49 88.01 21.28
C GLU A 152 -48.20 88.80 22.39
N THR A 153 -48.69 88.13 23.44
CA THR A 153 -49.36 88.82 24.56
C THR A 153 -48.41 89.74 25.34
N LEU A 154 -47.16 89.32 25.55
CA LEU A 154 -46.14 90.14 26.22
C LEU A 154 -45.77 91.35 25.37
N LEU A 155 -45.62 91.18 24.06
CA LEU A 155 -45.38 92.28 23.13
C LEU A 155 -46.55 93.27 23.07
N ALA A 156 -47.79 92.76 23.14
CA ALA A 156 -48.99 93.58 23.17
C ALA A 156 -49.16 94.34 24.50
N SER A 157 -48.80 93.73 25.64
CA SER A 157 -48.88 94.36 26.96
C SER A 157 -47.76 95.36 27.26
N GLY A 158 -46.67 95.35 26.47
CA GLY A 158 -45.53 96.27 26.63
C GLY A 158 -45.60 97.55 25.79
N LYS A 159 -46.66 97.75 25.00
CA LYS A 159 -46.97 98.99 24.27
C LYS A 159 -48.04 99.79 24.99
#